data_AF-A0A1F2WTQ3-F1
#
_entry.id   AF-A0A1F2WTQ3-F1
#
_cell.length_a   1.000
_cell.length_b   1.000
_cell.length_c   1.000
_cell.angle_alpha   90.00
_cell.angle_beta   90.00
_cell.angle_gamma   90.00
#
_symmetry.space_group_name_H-M   'P 1'
#
loop_
_entity.id
_entity.type
_entity.pdbx_description
1 polymer ?
#
loop_
_entity_poly.entity_id
_entity_poly.type
_entity_poly.pdbx_seq_one_letter_code
_entity_poly.pdbx_strand_id
1 'polypeptide(L)'
;MPVYEYKCPDCGHRFDLLQPMDTERIADCDKCGAKSKRVFSSRIVVKYEGWGFDATDKLLPEASRSKRDFKQLKEKADQIMDGDYNPKSWE
;
A
#
# COMPACT_ATOMS: atom_id res chain seq x y z
N MET A 1 -0.85 -18.59 3.47
CA MET A 1 0.39 -18.73 2.67
C MET A 1 0.19 -17.94 1.38
N PRO A 2 1.07 -16.99 1.04
CA PRO A 2 0.90 -16.16 -0.14
C PRO A 2 1.18 -16.97 -1.43
N VAL A 3 0.49 -16.58 -2.50
CA VAL A 3 0.75 -17.06 -3.86
C VAL A 3 1.60 -16.02 -4.56
N TYR A 4 2.66 -16.47 -5.23
CA TYR A 4 3.54 -15.61 -6.01
C TYR A 4 3.60 -16.06 -7.46
N GLU A 5 3.59 -15.08 -8.36
CA GLU A 5 3.78 -15.30 -9.80
C GLU A 5 5.28 -15.38 -10.10
N TYR A 6 5.67 -16.36 -10.91
CA TYR A 6 7.04 -16.55 -11.40
C TYR A 6 7.07 -16.52 -12.92
N LYS A 7 8.18 -16.04 -13.48
CA LYS A 7 8.48 -16.12 -14.91
C LYS A 7 9.85 -16.72 -15.13
N CYS A 8 9.89 -17.75 -15.96
CA CYS A 8 11.15 -18.34 -16.43
C CYS A 8 11.82 -17.39 -17.44
N PRO A 9 13.11 -17.04 -17.26
CA PRO A 9 13.83 -16.21 -18.21
C PRO A 9 14.12 -16.94 -19.53
N ASP A 10 14.26 -18.27 -19.50
CA ASP A 10 14.71 -19.05 -20.66
C ASP A 10 13.56 -19.43 -21.61
N CYS A 11 12.45 -19.94 -21.06
CA CYS A 11 11.30 -20.36 -21.87
C CYS A 11 10.12 -19.38 -21.83
N GLY A 12 10.19 -18.33 -20.99
CA GLY A 12 9.13 -17.32 -20.87
C GLY A 12 7.86 -17.79 -20.15
N HIS A 13 7.81 -19.04 -19.67
CA HIS A 13 6.66 -19.60 -18.97
C HIS A 13 6.33 -18.82 -17.70
N ARG A 14 5.04 -18.54 -17.48
CA ARG A 14 4.52 -17.91 -16.27
C ARG A 14 3.66 -18.88 -15.49
N PHE A 15 3.83 -18.93 -14.18
CA PHE A 15 3.11 -19.83 -13.29
C PHE A 15 3.02 -19.25 -11.89
N ASP A 16 2.04 -19.73 -11.13
CA ASP A 16 1.76 -19.29 -9.76
C ASP A 16 2.14 -20.40 -8.77
N LEU A 17 2.82 -20.02 -7.69
CA LEU A 17 3.29 -20.95 -6.67
C LEU A 17 2.94 -20.44 -5.26
N LEU A 18 2.40 -21.32 -4.42
CA LEU A 18 2.27 -21.09 -2.98
C LEU A 18 3.65 -21.16 -2.35
N GLN A 19 4.14 -20.06 -1.78
CA GLN A 19 5.47 -20.00 -1.19
C GLN A 19 5.44 -19.38 0.21
N PRO A 20 6.17 -19.93 1.19
CA PRO A 20 6.38 -19.25 2.47
C PRO A 20 7.08 -17.89 2.30
N MET A 21 6.88 -16.97 3.24
CA MET A 21 7.57 -15.68 3.18
C MET A 21 9.06 -15.74 3.55
N ASP A 22 9.48 -16.75 4.32
CA ASP A 22 10.82 -16.93 4.87
C ASP A 22 11.80 -17.66 3.92
N THR A 23 11.27 -18.27 2.86
CA THR A 23 12.06 -19.01 1.87
C THR A 23 12.66 -18.14 0.76
N GLU A 24 13.65 -18.70 0.05
CA GLU A 24 14.26 -18.05 -1.11
C GLU A 24 13.24 -17.76 -2.23
N ARG A 25 13.44 -16.63 -2.94
CA ARG A 25 12.53 -16.14 -3.98
C ARG A 25 12.77 -16.78 -5.35
N ILE A 26 13.23 -18.03 -5.37
CA ILE A 26 13.62 -18.77 -6.58
C ILE A 26 12.76 -20.04 -6.62
N ALA A 27 12.19 -20.33 -7.80
CA ALA A 27 11.43 -21.56 -8.04
C ALA A 27 11.89 -22.18 -9.36
N ASP A 28 11.93 -23.51 -9.43
CA ASP A 28 12.30 -24.21 -10.67
C ASP A 28 11.13 -24.18 -11.66
N CYS A 29 11.44 -24.07 -12.95
CA CYS A 29 10.43 -24.04 -14.00
C CYS A 29 9.98 -25.45 -14.37
N ASP A 30 8.67 -25.72 -14.31
CA ASP A 30 8.08 -27.02 -14.69
C ASP A 30 8.35 -27.45 -16.14
N LYS A 31 8.69 -26.50 -17.04
CA LYS A 31 8.92 -26.79 -18.46
C LYS A 31 10.36 -27.06 -18.84
N CYS A 32 11.32 -26.40 -18.19
CA CYS A 32 12.73 -26.47 -18.58
C CYS A 32 13.70 -26.73 -17.42
N GLY A 33 13.22 -26.78 -16.17
CA GLY A 33 14.04 -26.98 -14.99
C GLY A 33 14.94 -25.79 -14.61
N ALA A 34 14.86 -24.68 -15.36
CA ALA A 34 15.66 -23.49 -15.05
C ALA A 34 15.06 -22.68 -13.89
N LYS A 35 15.93 -21.94 -13.20
CA LYS A 35 15.55 -21.06 -12.09
C LYS A 35 14.71 -19.88 -12.58
N SER A 36 13.45 -19.85 -12.16
CA SER A 36 12.48 -18.79 -12.46
C SER A 36 12.55 -17.68 -11.44
N LYS A 37 12.29 -16.45 -11.89
CA LYS A 37 12.27 -15.24 -11.03
C LYS A 37 10.84 -14.86 -10.72
N ARG A 38 10.60 -14.45 -9.47
CA ARG A 38 9.31 -13.89 -9.06
C ARG A 38 9.02 -12.60 -9.84
N VAL A 39 7.82 -12.49 -10.39
CA VAL A 39 7.34 -11.31 -11.10
C VAL A 39 6.47 -10.49 -10.15
N PHE A 40 6.76 -9.20 -10.09
CA PHE A 40 5.87 -8.24 -9.44
C PHE A 40 4.96 -7.65 -10.51
N SER A 41 3.66 -7.89 -10.38
CA SER A 41 2.67 -7.24 -11.23
C SER A 41 2.73 -5.72 -11.01
N SER A 42 3.16 -4.98 -12.02
CA SER A 42 3.28 -3.52 -11.97
C SER A 42 1.95 -2.78 -11.95
N ARG A 43 0.82 -3.50 -12.06
CA ARG A 43 -0.55 -2.95 -12.10
C ARG A 43 -1.30 -3.10 -10.78
N ILE A 44 -0.59 -3.11 -9.65
CA ILE A 44 -1.23 -3.11 -8.33
C ILE A 44 -1.49 -1.65 -7.94
N VAL A 45 -2.77 -1.26 -7.91
CA VAL A 45 -3.19 0.04 -7.39
C VAL A 45 -3.33 -0.11 -5.88
N VAL A 46 -2.50 0.59 -5.12
CA VAL A 46 -2.63 0.67 -3.65
C VAL A 46 -3.55 1.84 -3.33
N LYS A 47 -4.73 1.55 -2.78
CA LYS A 47 -5.65 2.57 -2.25
C LYS A 47 -5.51 2.59 -0.74
N TYR A 48 -5.16 3.75 -0.20
CA TYR A 48 -5.21 4.00 1.23
C TYR A 48 -6.56 4.64 1.53
N GLU A 49 -7.37 3.99 2.34
CA GLU A 49 -8.63 4.56 2.82
C GLU A 49 -8.47 4.84 4.30
N GLY A 50 -8.70 6.10 4.69
CA GLY A 50 -8.72 6.45 6.09
C GLY A 50 -8.44 7.92 6.33
N TRP A 51 -9.11 8.41 7.36
CA TRP A 51 -8.89 9.69 8.00
C TRP A 51 -7.48 10.32 7.89
N GLY A 52 -6.48 9.52 8.26
CA GLY A 52 -5.10 9.95 8.39
C GLY A 52 -4.37 10.09 7.06
N PHE A 53 -4.94 9.60 5.97
CA PHE A 53 -4.30 9.52 4.66
C PHE A 53 -4.88 10.53 3.68
N ASP A 54 -6.21 10.71 3.67
CA ASP A 54 -6.89 11.57 2.69
C ASP A 54 -6.94 13.06 3.11
N ALA A 55 -7.18 13.34 4.40
CA ALA A 55 -7.38 14.71 4.87
C ALA A 55 -6.12 15.34 5.49
N THR A 56 -5.24 14.52 6.06
CA THR A 56 -4.21 15.01 6.99
C THR A 56 -3.02 15.68 6.29
N ASP A 57 -2.65 15.23 5.09
CA ASP A 57 -1.44 15.74 4.40
C ASP A 57 -1.60 17.18 3.89
N LYS A 58 -2.85 17.62 3.66
CA LYS A 58 -3.17 18.99 3.21
C LYS A 58 -3.42 19.98 4.35
N LEU A 59 -3.57 19.51 5.59
CA LEU A 59 -4.09 20.30 6.71
C LEU A 59 -3.09 20.55 7.84
N LEU A 60 -1.91 19.90 7.82
CA LEU A 60 -0.94 20.02 8.90
C LEU A 60 0.20 21.00 8.55
N PRO A 61 0.28 22.17 9.22
CA PRO A 61 1.49 22.99 9.16
C PRO A 61 2.67 22.25 9.81
N GLU A 62 3.87 22.38 9.22
CA GLU A 62 5.06 21.60 9.58
C GLU A 62 5.44 21.65 11.08
N ALA A 63 5.06 22.72 11.78
CA ALA A 63 5.31 22.93 13.20
C ALA A 63 4.55 21.99 14.16
N SER A 64 3.52 21.26 13.68
CA SER A 64 2.61 20.47 14.52
C SER A 64 2.95 18.97 14.61
N ARG A 65 4.05 18.52 13.97
CA ARG A 65 4.39 17.08 13.87
C ARG A 65 4.71 16.39 15.22
N SER A 66 5.02 17.15 16.29
CA SER A 66 5.58 16.63 17.55
C SER A 66 4.62 16.53 18.75
N LYS A 67 3.38 17.03 18.67
CA LYS A 67 2.34 16.81 19.69
C LYS A 67 1.03 16.44 19.01
N ARG A 68 0.70 15.15 19.01
CA ARG A 68 -0.51 14.63 18.36
C ARG A 68 -1.52 14.21 19.40
N ASP A 69 -2.52 15.05 19.64
CA ASP A 69 -3.77 14.58 20.25
C ASP A 69 -4.61 13.91 19.16
N PHE A 70 -4.41 12.60 19.00
CA PHE A 70 -5.04 11.77 17.97
C PHE A 70 -6.56 11.85 17.99
N LYS A 71 -7.18 12.15 19.14
CA LYS A 71 -8.64 12.32 19.27
C LYS A 71 -9.14 13.60 18.58
N GLN A 72 -8.51 14.74 18.84
CA GLN A 72 -8.86 16.01 18.19
C GLN A 72 -8.58 15.95 16.69
N LEU A 73 -7.43 15.36 16.35
CA LEU A 73 -7.06 15.14 14.98
C LEU A 73 -8.01 14.20 14.25
N LYS A 74 -8.71 13.28 14.95
CA LYS A 74 -9.77 12.36 14.47
C LYS A 74 -11.17 12.98 14.48
N GLU A 75 -11.40 14.10 15.14
CA GLU A 75 -12.70 14.78 15.10
C GLU A 75 -12.74 15.82 13.98
N LYS A 76 -11.60 16.49 13.75
CA LYS A 76 -11.50 17.61 12.81
C LYS A 76 -11.74 17.25 11.35
N ALA A 77 -11.24 16.11 10.87
CA ALA A 77 -11.46 15.68 9.50
C ALA A 77 -12.80 14.94 9.25
N ASP A 78 -13.66 14.74 10.27
CA ASP A 78 -14.90 13.92 10.24
C ASP A 78 -15.91 14.97 9.84
N GLN A 79 -15.83 16.11 10.53
CA GLN A 79 -16.29 17.42 10.08
C GLN A 79 -15.84 17.85 8.67
N ILE A 80 -14.67 17.42 8.17
CA ILE A 80 -14.22 17.74 6.79
C ILE A 80 -14.77 16.75 5.77
N MET A 81 -14.84 15.46 6.13
CA MET A 81 -15.41 14.39 5.31
C MET A 81 -16.93 14.58 5.13
N ASP A 82 -17.62 15.08 6.15
CA ASP A 82 -19.07 15.32 6.14
C ASP A 82 -19.47 16.60 5.38
N GLY A 83 -18.49 17.37 4.87
CA GLY A 83 -18.74 18.51 3.98
C GLY A 83 -19.18 19.83 4.64
N ASP A 84 -19.26 19.86 5.99
CA ASP A 84 -19.69 21.04 6.77
C ASP A 84 -18.54 21.99 7.16
N TYR A 85 -17.35 21.82 6.58
CA TYR A 85 -16.18 22.61 6.94
C TYR A 85 -16.24 24.06 6.41
N ASN A 86 -16.66 24.99 7.27
CA ASN A 86 -16.56 26.43 7.05
C ASN A 86 -15.20 26.97 7.54
N PRO A 87 -14.27 27.39 6.65
CA PRO A 87 -12.93 27.83 7.03
C PRO A 87 -12.87 29.21 7.73
N LYS A 88 -14.00 29.90 7.95
CA LYS A 88 -14.05 31.21 8.62
C LYS A 88 -14.87 31.14 9.92
N SER A 89 -14.19 30.93 11.04
CA SER A 89 -14.73 31.22 12.37
C SER A 89 -13.64 31.72 13.33
N TRP A 90 -12.72 32.53 12.83
CA TRP A 90 -11.84 33.34 13.66
C TRP A 90 -11.95 34.79 13.16
N GLU A 91 -12.68 35.61 13.93
CA GLU A 91 -12.35 37.04 14.07
C GLU A 91 -11.29 37.17 15.17
#